data_AF-A0A381Q6Y2-F1
#
_entry.id   AF-A0A381Q6Y2-F1
#
_cell.length_a   1.000
_cell.length_b   1.000
_cell.length_c   1.000
_cell.angle_alpha   90.00
_cell.angle_beta   90.00
_cell.angle_gamma   90.00
#
_symmetry.space_group_name_H-M   'P 1'
#
loop_
_entity.id
_entity.type
_entity.pdbx_description
1 polymer ?
#
loop_
_entity_poly.entity_id
_entity_poly.type
_entity_poly.pdbx_seq_one_letter_code
_entity_poly.pdbx_strand_id
1 'polypeptide(L)'
;VTNDQWCFRPIPDGWSIGLIAEHLGLVERGLFGRVEQALRSATHPEWQTATGGKDALIETMLADRNARKDAPDAVVPTGTVARHDALQIFQERRARSLAFAETTTAPLRAHAVDHHRPTVGTLNAYQWLLYIPLHNQRHIRQISEIKAATGYPTGT
;
A
#
# COMPACT_ATOMS: atom_id res chain seq x y z
N VAL A 1 0.70 7.05 21.05
CA VAL A 1 1.97 6.75 20.35
C VAL A 1 2.97 7.84 20.69
N THR A 2 3.81 7.61 21.69
CA THR A 2 4.95 8.50 22.04
C THR A 2 6.05 8.41 20.98
N ASN A 3 7.15 9.18 21.11
CA ASN A 3 8.29 9.08 20.19
C ASN A 3 9.01 7.73 20.31
N ASP A 4 9.19 7.21 21.51
CA ASP A 4 9.79 5.89 21.70
C ASP A 4 8.94 4.80 21.05
N GLN A 5 7.61 4.87 21.21
CA GLN A 5 6.66 3.97 20.53
C GLN A 5 6.69 4.13 19.00
N TRP A 6 6.89 5.34 18.48
CA TRP A 6 6.99 5.62 17.05
C TRP A 6 8.25 5.02 16.42
N CYS A 7 9.36 5.06 17.17
CA CYS A 7 10.68 4.61 16.74
C CYS A 7 10.97 3.14 17.10
N PHE A 8 10.19 2.52 17.99
CA PHE A 8 10.40 1.14 18.44
C PHE A 8 10.39 0.14 17.28
N ARG A 9 11.39 -0.74 17.27
CA ARG A 9 11.50 -1.86 16.33
C ARG A 9 11.52 -3.17 17.14
N PRO A 10 10.62 -4.13 16.86
CA PRO A 10 10.59 -5.39 17.60
C PRO A 10 11.79 -6.29 17.28
N ILE A 11 12.43 -6.10 16.13
CA ILE A 11 13.66 -6.78 15.69
C ILE A 11 14.59 -5.77 14.99
N PRO A 12 15.93 -5.98 14.96
CA PRO A 12 16.89 -5.00 14.41
C PRO A 12 16.57 -4.53 12.99
N ASP A 13 16.27 -5.49 12.10
CA ASP A 13 15.96 -5.22 10.69
C ASP A 13 14.46 -4.95 10.44
N GLY A 14 13.67 -4.79 11.50
CA GLY A 14 12.23 -4.61 11.44
C GLY A 14 11.84 -3.16 11.16
N TRP A 15 10.60 -2.96 10.71
CA TRP A 15 10.04 -1.62 10.60
C TRP A 15 9.41 -1.19 11.92
N SER A 16 9.58 0.08 12.27
CA SER A 16 8.83 0.75 13.33
C SER A 16 7.50 1.28 12.80
N ILE A 17 6.65 1.78 13.69
CA ILE A 17 5.41 2.48 13.30
C ILE A 17 5.73 3.66 12.38
N GLY A 18 6.80 4.40 12.65
CA GLY A 18 7.21 5.53 11.81
C GLY A 18 7.66 5.13 10.42
N LEU A 19 8.45 4.06 10.30
CA LEU A 19 8.84 3.53 8.99
C LEU A 19 7.63 3.02 8.20
N ILE A 20 6.66 2.40 8.87
CA ILE A 20 5.41 1.99 8.22
C ILE A 20 4.64 3.21 7.72
N ALA A 21 4.55 4.30 8.48
CA ALA A 21 3.84 5.50 8.05
C ALA A 21 4.46 6.13 6.79
N GLU A 22 5.79 6.24 6.73
CA GLU A 22 6.51 6.71 5.54
C GLU A 22 6.26 5.79 4.33
N HIS A 23 6.38 4.48 4.54
CA HIS A 23 6.13 3.47 3.51
C HIS A 23 4.71 3.56 2.94
N LEU A 24 3.70 3.70 3.80
CA LEU A 24 2.31 3.83 3.39
C LEU A 24 2.11 5.08 2.52
N GLY A 25 2.71 6.21 2.89
CA GLY A 25 2.70 7.39 2.04
C GLY A 25 3.28 7.10 0.64
N LEU A 26 4.47 6.50 0.57
CA LEU A 26 5.15 6.18 -0.70
C LEU A 26 4.33 5.23 -1.58
N VAL A 27 3.80 4.15 -1.00
CA VAL A 27 3.01 3.16 -1.72
C VAL A 27 1.67 3.71 -2.18
N GLU A 28 0.98 4.51 -1.36
CA GLU A 28 -0.29 5.14 -1.75
C GLU A 28 -0.12 5.99 -3.03
N ARG A 29 0.95 6.79 -3.10
CA ARG A 29 1.30 7.56 -4.31
C ARG A 29 1.57 6.66 -5.51
N GLY A 30 2.36 5.60 -5.31
CA GLY A 30 2.75 4.68 -6.38
C GLY A 30 1.54 3.93 -6.95
N LEU A 31 0.71 3.34 -6.10
CA LEU A 31 -0.48 2.59 -6.50
C LEU A 31 -1.51 3.50 -7.16
N PHE A 32 -1.79 4.67 -6.59
CA PHE A 32 -2.73 5.61 -7.21
C PHE A 32 -2.22 6.12 -8.57
N GLY A 33 -0.90 6.35 -8.70
CA GLY A 33 -0.29 6.66 -9.99
C GLY A 33 -0.48 5.56 -11.04
N ARG A 34 -0.57 4.28 -10.66
CA ARG A 34 -0.92 3.17 -11.57
C ARG A 34 -2.38 3.21 -12.02
N VAL A 35 -3.29 3.60 -11.14
CA VAL A 35 -4.71 3.84 -11.49
C VAL A 35 -4.79 4.93 -12.56
N GLU A 36 -4.14 6.08 -12.31
CA GLU A 36 -4.09 7.19 -13.27
C GLU A 36 -3.40 6.80 -14.59
N GLN A 37 -2.31 6.02 -14.52
CA GLN A 37 -1.61 5.52 -15.70
C GLN A 37 -2.51 4.62 -16.54
N ALA A 38 -3.19 3.66 -15.94
CA ALA A 38 -4.10 2.76 -16.64
C ALA A 38 -5.19 3.55 -17.39
N LEU A 39 -5.82 4.52 -16.71
CA LEU A 39 -6.88 5.33 -17.30
C LEU A 39 -6.42 6.24 -18.44
N ARG A 40 -5.15 6.63 -18.48
CA ARG A 40 -4.56 7.36 -19.62
C ARG A 40 -4.20 6.45 -20.79
N SER A 41 -4.02 5.16 -20.56
CA SER A 41 -3.73 4.18 -21.61
C SER A 41 -4.99 3.84 -22.40
N ALA A 42 -4.81 3.33 -23.62
CA ALA A 42 -5.88 2.73 -24.40
C ALA A 42 -6.57 1.60 -23.61
N THR A 43 -7.84 1.35 -23.93
CA THR A 43 -8.54 0.20 -23.37
C THR A 43 -7.82 -1.09 -23.76
N HIS A 44 -7.81 -2.06 -22.84
CA HIS A 44 -7.22 -3.36 -23.08
C HIS A 44 -8.30 -4.29 -23.66
N PRO A 45 -8.23 -4.70 -24.95
CA PRO A 45 -9.34 -5.39 -25.63
C PRO A 45 -9.79 -6.68 -24.96
N GLU A 46 -8.87 -7.38 -24.27
CA GLU A 46 -9.13 -8.64 -23.56
C GLU A 46 -8.97 -8.51 -22.04
N TRP A 47 -9.34 -7.35 -21.47
CA TRP A 47 -9.11 -7.06 -20.05
C TRP A 47 -9.72 -8.13 -19.14
N GLN A 48 -10.86 -8.73 -19.49
CA GLN A 48 -11.51 -9.78 -18.69
C GLN A 48 -10.61 -10.99 -18.50
N THR A 49 -10.01 -11.48 -19.60
CA THR A 49 -9.11 -12.64 -19.57
C THR A 49 -7.79 -12.28 -18.90
N ALA A 50 -7.20 -11.13 -19.28
CA ALA A 50 -5.90 -10.70 -18.74
C ALA A 50 -5.93 -10.43 -17.22
N THR A 51 -7.08 -9.99 -16.70
CA THR A 51 -7.25 -9.60 -15.29
C THR A 51 -8.17 -10.52 -14.49
N GLY A 52 -8.59 -11.64 -15.09
CA GLY A 52 -9.43 -12.65 -14.45
C GLY A 52 -8.77 -13.24 -13.21
N GLY A 53 -9.54 -13.37 -12.12
CA GLY A 53 -9.07 -13.92 -10.84
C GLY A 53 -8.10 -13.03 -10.06
N LYS A 54 -7.71 -11.86 -10.57
CA LYS A 54 -6.73 -10.99 -9.90
C LYS A 54 -7.26 -10.33 -8.64
N ASP A 55 -8.57 -10.09 -8.53
CA ASP A 55 -9.20 -9.57 -7.30
C ASP A 55 -8.86 -10.50 -6.11
N ALA A 56 -9.16 -11.80 -6.23
CA ALA A 56 -8.86 -12.82 -5.22
C ALA A 56 -7.35 -13.03 -4.97
N LEU A 57 -6.54 -12.95 -6.03
CA LEU A 57 -5.08 -13.01 -5.93
C LEU A 57 -4.54 -11.88 -5.04
N ILE A 58 -4.99 -10.64 -5.27
CA ILE A 58 -4.55 -9.46 -4.51
C ILE A 58 -4.97 -9.59 -3.04
N GLU A 59 -6.22 -9.96 -2.79
CA GLU A 59 -6.74 -10.18 -1.43
C GLU A 59 -5.90 -11.20 -0.66
N THR A 60 -5.64 -12.36 -1.27
CA THR A 60 -4.86 -13.44 -0.65
C THR A 60 -3.41 -13.00 -0.41
N MET A 61 -2.78 -12.40 -1.43
CA MET A 61 -1.38 -11.96 -1.35
C MET A 61 -1.15 -10.92 -0.24
N LEU A 62 -2.10 -9.99 -0.05
CA LEU A 62 -2.00 -8.91 0.93
C LEU A 62 -2.45 -9.33 2.34
N ALA A 63 -3.38 -10.28 2.44
CA ALA A 63 -3.77 -10.88 3.72
C ALA A 63 -2.66 -11.72 4.35
N ASP A 64 -1.82 -12.37 3.53
CA ASP A 64 -0.75 -13.27 3.97
C ASP A 64 0.39 -12.54 4.71
N ARG A 65 0.38 -12.60 6.05
CA ARG A 65 1.41 -12.07 6.94
C ARG A 65 2.42 -13.12 7.43
N ASN A 66 2.39 -14.35 6.90
CA ASN A 66 3.21 -15.47 7.40
C ASN A 66 4.68 -15.37 7.00
N ALA A 67 4.99 -14.62 5.94
CA ALA A 67 6.35 -14.36 5.49
C ALA A 67 6.60 -12.85 5.36
N ARG A 68 7.80 -12.42 5.79
CA ARG A 68 8.31 -11.09 5.49
C ARG A 68 8.51 -10.98 3.98
N LYS A 69 7.96 -9.92 3.39
CA LYS A 69 8.11 -9.61 1.96
C LYS A 69 8.93 -8.34 1.84
N ASP A 70 9.98 -8.38 1.05
CA ASP A 70 10.77 -7.18 0.77
C ASP A 70 9.98 -6.23 -0.13
N ALA A 71 10.03 -4.96 0.26
CA ALA A 71 9.48 -3.87 -0.51
C ALA A 71 10.46 -3.50 -1.65
N PRO A 72 9.97 -3.12 -2.83
CA PRO A 72 10.84 -2.56 -3.86
C PRO A 72 11.59 -1.32 -3.35
N ASP A 73 12.85 -1.13 -3.76
CA ASP A 73 13.74 -0.06 -3.29
C ASP A 73 13.08 1.32 -3.29
N ALA A 74 12.30 1.63 -4.34
CA ALA A 74 11.60 2.91 -4.50
C ALA A 74 10.56 3.24 -3.42
N VAL A 75 10.16 2.25 -2.61
CA VAL A 75 9.19 2.42 -1.52
C VAL A 75 9.72 1.90 -0.18
N VAL A 76 11.02 1.61 -0.08
CA VAL A 76 11.64 1.32 1.23
C VAL A 76 11.68 2.62 2.03
N PRO A 77 11.13 2.66 3.26
CA PRO A 77 11.17 3.86 4.08
C PRO A 77 12.59 4.15 4.57
N THR A 78 12.97 5.42 4.57
CA THR A 78 14.31 5.89 4.95
C THR A 78 14.41 6.22 6.43
N GLY A 79 13.28 6.55 7.08
CA GLY A 79 13.23 7.07 8.45
C GLY A 79 13.69 8.53 8.57
N THR A 80 13.95 9.21 7.45
CA THR A 80 14.40 10.61 7.44
C THR A 80 13.26 11.61 7.44
N VAL A 81 12.04 11.16 7.14
CA VAL A 81 10.84 12.01 7.11
C VAL A 81 10.36 12.26 8.54
N ALA A 82 10.17 13.53 8.90
CA ALA A 82 9.64 13.89 10.21
C ALA A 82 8.24 13.30 10.41
N ARG A 83 7.91 12.93 11.66
CA ARG A 83 6.64 12.28 12.00
C ARG A 83 5.41 13.05 11.52
N HIS A 84 5.40 14.37 11.73
CA HIS A 84 4.32 15.24 11.28
C HIS A 84 4.13 15.13 9.76
N ASP A 85 5.23 15.26 9.01
CA ASP A 85 5.19 15.26 7.55
C ASP A 85 4.83 13.89 7.00
N ALA A 86 5.33 12.80 7.59
CA ALA A 86 4.96 11.45 7.19
C ALA A 86 3.44 11.21 7.32
N LEU A 87 2.84 11.67 8.41
CA LEU A 87 1.39 11.56 8.64
C LEU A 87 0.60 12.47 7.69
N GLN A 88 1.01 13.73 7.54
CA GLN A 88 0.35 14.68 6.63
C GLN A 88 0.39 14.18 5.19
N ILE A 89 1.56 13.77 4.70
CA ILE A 89 1.76 13.24 3.35
C ILE A 89 0.87 12.02 3.11
N PHE A 90 0.81 11.08 4.05
CA PHE A 90 -0.08 9.93 3.93
C PHE A 90 -1.56 10.35 3.88
N GLN A 91 -2.00 11.24 4.78
CA GLN A 91 -3.38 11.72 4.84
C GLN A 91 -3.81 12.43 3.56
N GLU A 92 -2.99 13.31 3.01
CA GLU A 92 -3.26 14.01 1.75
C GLU A 92 -3.40 13.04 0.58
N ARG A 93 -2.48 12.07 0.47
CA ARG A 93 -2.53 11.04 -0.58
C ARG A 93 -3.76 10.15 -0.44
N ARG A 94 -4.10 9.79 0.80
CA ARG A 94 -5.28 8.98 1.11
C ARG A 94 -6.58 9.71 0.81
N ALA A 95 -6.67 11.00 1.11
CA ALA A 95 -7.83 11.83 0.79
C ALA A 95 -8.06 11.88 -0.72
N ARG A 96 -7.00 12.02 -1.52
CA ARG A 96 -7.10 12.00 -2.98
C ARG A 96 -7.57 10.65 -3.53
N SER A 97 -6.98 9.54 -3.08
CA SER A 97 -7.35 8.20 -3.55
C SER A 97 -8.78 7.83 -3.15
N LEU A 98 -9.21 8.23 -1.95
CA LEU A 98 -10.56 8.02 -1.45
C LEU A 98 -11.58 8.84 -2.22
N ALA A 99 -11.35 10.14 -2.40
CA ALA A 99 -12.24 11.00 -3.18
C ALA A 99 -12.40 10.49 -4.62
N PHE A 100 -11.32 10.01 -5.24
CA PHE A 100 -11.39 9.37 -6.55
C PHE A 100 -12.29 8.12 -6.52
N ALA A 101 -12.10 7.23 -5.54
CA ALA A 101 -12.88 6.01 -5.42
C ALA A 101 -14.39 6.28 -5.20
N GLU A 102 -14.73 7.35 -4.49
CA GLU A 102 -16.12 7.73 -4.19
C GLU A 102 -16.85 8.39 -5.37
N THR A 103 -16.12 9.04 -6.27
CA THR A 103 -16.72 9.92 -7.28
C THR A 103 -16.53 9.46 -8.72
N THR A 104 -15.58 8.56 -8.98
CA THR A 104 -15.23 8.18 -10.35
C THR A 104 -16.34 7.41 -11.04
N THR A 105 -16.61 7.78 -12.30
CA THR A 105 -17.49 7.04 -13.23
C THR A 105 -16.70 6.40 -14.37
N ALA A 106 -15.36 6.41 -14.29
CA ALA A 106 -14.49 5.88 -15.32
C ALA A 106 -14.65 4.37 -15.46
N PRO A 107 -14.45 3.79 -16.67
CA PRO A 107 -14.54 2.35 -16.90
C PRO A 107 -13.29 1.62 -16.37
N LEU A 108 -13.05 1.65 -15.06
CA LEU A 108 -11.81 1.21 -14.40
C LEU A 108 -11.32 -0.18 -14.83
N ARG A 109 -12.24 -1.12 -15.09
CA ARG A 109 -11.87 -2.49 -15.49
C ARG A 109 -11.36 -2.60 -16.93
N ALA A 110 -11.76 -1.69 -17.81
CA ALA A 110 -11.37 -1.72 -19.23
C ALA A 110 -9.93 -1.22 -19.48
N HIS A 111 -9.32 -0.60 -18.48
CA HIS A 111 -8.00 -0.02 -18.55
C HIS A 111 -7.04 -0.79 -17.68
N ALA A 112 -5.88 -1.19 -18.21
CA ALA A 112 -4.95 -2.05 -17.49
C ALA A 112 -3.49 -1.68 -17.76
N VAL A 113 -2.64 -1.97 -16.77
CA VAL A 113 -1.19 -1.87 -16.87
C VAL A 113 -0.54 -3.00 -16.09
N ASP A 114 0.63 -3.43 -16.54
CA ASP A 114 1.35 -4.53 -15.92
C ASP A 114 1.93 -4.15 -14.55
N HIS A 115 1.81 -5.09 -13.62
CA HIS A 115 2.51 -5.01 -12.35
C HIS A 115 4.01 -5.21 -12.56
N HIS A 116 4.84 -4.52 -11.77
CA HIS A 116 6.31 -4.65 -11.85
C HIS A 116 6.83 -6.05 -11.51
N ARG A 117 5.96 -6.92 -10.96
CA ARG A 117 6.27 -8.32 -10.66
C ARG A 117 5.59 -9.17 -11.74
N PRO A 118 6.35 -9.86 -12.61
CA PRO A 118 5.78 -10.68 -13.67
C PRO A 118 4.79 -11.74 -13.18
N THR A 119 5.00 -12.26 -11.97
CA THR A 119 4.11 -13.24 -11.33
C THR A 119 2.73 -12.70 -10.98
N VAL A 120 2.60 -11.38 -10.77
CA VAL A 120 1.30 -10.71 -10.57
C VAL A 120 0.66 -10.43 -11.93
N GLY A 121 1.44 -10.07 -12.94
CA GLY A 121 0.97 -9.82 -14.30
C GLY A 121 0.12 -8.56 -14.44
N THR A 122 -0.78 -8.56 -15.43
CA THR A 122 -1.64 -7.43 -15.75
C THR A 122 -2.71 -7.20 -14.69
N LEU A 123 -2.86 -5.94 -14.26
CA LEU A 123 -3.93 -5.50 -13.37
C LEU A 123 -4.71 -4.35 -14.02
N ASN A 124 -6.04 -4.39 -13.93
CA ASN A 124 -6.88 -3.28 -14.35
C ASN A 124 -6.87 -2.13 -13.31
N ALA A 125 -7.36 -0.94 -13.70
CA ALA A 125 -7.35 0.23 -12.82
C ALA A 125 -8.18 0.01 -11.54
N TYR A 126 -9.24 -0.80 -11.61
CA TYR A 126 -10.01 -1.20 -10.43
C TYR A 126 -9.16 -2.01 -9.45
N GLN A 127 -8.39 -2.97 -9.95
CA GLN A 127 -7.50 -3.82 -9.14
C GLN A 127 -6.34 -3.02 -8.53
N TRP A 128 -5.77 -2.09 -9.27
CA TRP A 128 -4.79 -1.14 -8.71
C TRP A 128 -5.39 -0.29 -7.59
N LEU A 129 -6.64 0.15 -7.75
CA LEU A 129 -7.36 0.90 -6.72
C LEU A 129 -7.71 0.03 -5.50
N LEU A 130 -8.16 -1.22 -5.70
CA LEU A 130 -8.43 -2.21 -4.67
C LEU A 130 -7.18 -2.57 -3.84
N TYR A 131 -6.02 -2.55 -4.47
CA TYR A 131 -4.74 -2.83 -3.82
C TYR A 131 -4.46 -1.88 -2.65
N ILE A 132 -4.85 -0.60 -2.77
CA ILE A 132 -4.58 0.46 -1.79
C ILE A 132 -5.16 0.14 -0.40
N PRO A 133 -6.48 -0.04 -0.21
CA PRO A 133 -7.05 -0.33 1.10
C PRO A 133 -6.55 -1.67 1.67
N LEU A 134 -6.34 -2.69 0.84
CA LEU A 134 -5.83 -3.98 1.27
C LEU A 134 -4.38 -3.89 1.78
N HIS A 135 -3.55 -3.08 1.12
CA HIS A 135 -2.19 -2.79 1.56
C HIS A 135 -2.19 -2.04 2.90
N ASN A 136 -3.09 -1.06 3.06
CA ASN A 136 -3.25 -0.33 4.31
C ASN A 136 -3.68 -1.27 5.45
N GLN A 137 -4.63 -2.17 5.21
CA GLN A 137 -5.05 -3.20 6.17
C GLN A 137 -3.90 -4.13 6.57
N ARG A 138 -3.06 -4.54 5.62
CA ARG A 138 -1.85 -5.34 5.90
C ARG A 138 -0.95 -4.66 6.93
N HIS A 139 -0.69 -3.37 6.77
CA HIS A 139 0.18 -2.62 7.66
C HIS A 139 -0.49 -2.20 8.97
N ILE A 140 -1.81 -2.05 9.01
CA ILE A 140 -2.55 -1.92 10.28
C ILE A 140 -2.30 -3.16 11.14
N ARG A 141 -2.36 -4.36 10.57
CA ARG A 141 -2.03 -5.60 11.29
C ARG A 141 -0.57 -5.62 11.77
N GLN A 142 0.37 -5.20 10.91
CA GLN A 142 1.78 -5.08 11.30
C GLN A 142 2.01 -4.08 12.45
N ILE A 143 1.30 -2.96 12.47
CA ILE A 143 1.37 -2.00 13.59
C ILE A 143 0.81 -2.63 14.87
N SER A 144 -0.26 -3.41 14.78
CA SER A 144 -0.79 -4.16 15.93
C SER A 144 0.20 -5.20 16.44
N GLU A 145 0.90 -5.92 15.55
CA GLU A 145 1.99 -6.84 15.89
C GLU A 145 3.12 -6.12 16.66
N ILE A 146 3.55 -4.93 16.19
CA ILE A 146 4.59 -4.12 16.85
C ILE A 146 4.15 -3.68 18.25
N LYS A 147 2.90 -3.23 18.40
CA LYS A 147 2.35 -2.79 19.68
C LYS A 147 2.22 -3.92 20.70
N ALA A 148 2.06 -5.16 20.22
CA ALA A 148 1.96 -6.36 21.06
C ALA A 148 3.32 -7.00 21.36
N ALA A 149 4.40 -6.53 20.73
CA ALA A 149 5.72 -7.12 20.90
C ALA A 149 6.33 -6.85 22.28
N THR A 150 7.08 -7.81 22.80
CA THR A 150 7.86 -7.66 24.04
C THR A 150 8.78 -6.44 23.94
N GLY A 151 8.76 -5.60 24.96
CA GLY A 151 9.59 -4.39 25.02
C GLY A 151 9.00 -3.16 24.33
N TYR A 152 7.80 -3.27 23.73
CA TYR A 152 7.10 -2.08 23.23
C TYR A 152 6.87 -1.08 24.38
N PRO A 153 7.29 0.20 24.26
CA PRO A 153 7.27 1.13 25.38
C PRO A 153 5.85 1.36 25.92
N THR A 154 5.68 1.30 27.24
CA THR A 154 4.45 1.73 27.92
C THR A 154 4.42 3.25 27.89
N GLY A 155 3.43 3.86 27.25
CA GLY A 155 3.38 5.32 27.11
C GLY A 155 3.24 5.99 28.48
N THR A 156 4.31 6.64 28.94
CA THR A 156 4.25 7.70 29.96
C THR A 156 4.36 9.05 29.29
#